data_AF-S9PTW8-F1
#
_entry.id   AF-S9PTW8-F1
#
_cell.length_a   1.000
_cell.length_b   1.000
_cell.length_c   1.000
_cell.angle_alpha   90.00
_cell.angle_beta   90.00
_cell.angle_gamma   90.00
#
_symmetry.space_group_name_H-M   'P 1'
#
loop_
_entity.id
_entity.type
_entity.pdbx_description
1 polymer ?
#
loop_
_entity_poly.entity_id
_entity_poly.type
_entity_poly.pdbx_seq_one_letter_code
_entity_poly.pdbx_strand_id
1 'polypeptide(L)'
;MIGKRPQGLRAAASQKKQQLEKQRQEAAANGIDASEQGNGDVNKGEGDEDETMLVYTEEDNIDQLWGLYEMSREKLEGGDIEGSINLVFGTIHEADRILRNTEDYSGLPKDFHAAYSMALLAVSELYEPAKGRLKETNDEESFIDAALERAQLGLEASGDQSRLNLAFGRAYLEKVRITLWKQDDQQNPSDQSVIIQIVSPYIESALQYLRPLLSMEPFDDLTPDSLRPLYVLSSYMFQFGSQFPESSLLDVHSVIVGLWEKCSAFPDCPLPVRLATKEAVLASHTSFAEYYIDLMDVDEENAEKWAKKASEWLSHSVDAWNALYELDNSAERLLKLADIKMDLAQITEEEGSQDEYLKAASTALQDAQKAGVKLNPDYVEFLEACSSA
;
A
#
# COMPACT_ATOMS: atom_id res chain seq x y z
N MET A 1 32.93 17.06 19.60
CA MET A 1 32.69 15.95 20.55
C MET A 1 31.66 15.04 19.93
N ILE A 2 32.04 13.79 19.63
CA ILE A 2 31.22 12.84 18.88
C ILE A 2 30.30 12.12 19.86
N GLY A 3 29.01 12.45 19.84
CA GLY A 3 27.96 11.78 20.63
C GLY A 3 27.55 10.46 19.99
N LYS A 4 27.74 9.36 20.71
CA LYS A 4 27.39 8.00 20.30
C LYS A 4 25.85 7.82 20.22
N ARG A 5 25.38 7.20 19.13
CA ARG A 5 23.96 6.84 18.87
C ARG A 5 23.44 5.79 19.87
N PRO A 6 22.14 5.76 20.24
CA PRO A 6 21.60 4.81 21.22
C PRO A 6 21.51 3.39 20.64
N GLN A 7 22.15 2.42 21.31
CA GLN A 7 22.30 1.01 20.90
C GLN A 7 21.23 0.08 21.51
N GLY A 8 20.01 0.55 21.79
CA GLY A 8 19.02 -0.22 22.58
C GLY A 8 18.39 -1.41 21.85
N LEU A 9 17.92 -1.22 20.61
CA LEU A 9 17.17 -2.25 19.86
C LEU A 9 18.11 -3.16 19.05
N ARG A 10 19.18 -2.60 18.46
CA ARG A 10 20.21 -3.37 17.72
C ARG A 10 21.01 -4.32 18.63
N ALA A 11 21.22 -3.97 19.91
CA ALA A 11 21.95 -4.83 20.83
C ALA A 11 21.15 -6.08 21.23
N ALA A 12 19.82 -5.97 21.39
CA ALA A 12 18.96 -7.11 21.71
C ALA A 12 18.86 -8.10 20.53
N ALA A 13 18.79 -7.59 19.30
CA ALA A 13 18.77 -8.42 18.08
C ALA A 13 20.15 -9.07 17.80
N SER A 14 21.25 -8.34 17.99
CA SER A 14 22.61 -8.86 17.81
C SER A 14 22.99 -9.90 18.87
N GLN A 15 22.56 -9.70 20.13
CA GLN A 15 22.72 -10.70 21.19
C GLN A 15 21.90 -11.96 20.93
N LYS A 16 20.68 -11.84 20.39
CA LYS A 16 19.89 -13.00 19.94
C LYS A 16 20.54 -13.74 18.78
N LYS A 17 21.09 -13.03 17.78
CA LYS A 17 21.81 -13.64 16.64
C LYS A 17 23.07 -14.40 17.10
N GLN A 18 23.82 -13.86 18.06
CA GLN A 18 24.99 -14.54 18.64
C GLN A 18 24.61 -15.73 19.55
N GLN A 19 23.48 -15.67 20.25
CA GLN A 19 22.94 -16.83 21.00
C GLN A 19 22.47 -17.95 20.06
N LEU A 20 21.82 -17.60 18.94
CA LEU A 20 21.39 -18.54 17.88
C LEU A 20 22.57 -19.27 17.22
N GLU A 21 23.69 -18.57 16.99
CA GLU A 21 24.91 -19.17 16.42
C GLU A 21 25.62 -20.12 17.40
N LYS A 22 25.63 -19.78 18.70
CA LYS A 22 26.17 -20.65 19.75
C LYS A 22 25.31 -21.90 19.96
N GLN A 23 23.99 -21.78 19.99
CA GLN A 23 23.08 -22.91 20.14
C GLN A 23 23.13 -23.86 18.93
N ARG A 24 23.32 -23.33 17.71
CA ARG A 24 23.57 -24.16 16.52
C ARG A 24 24.90 -24.93 16.57
N GLN A 25 25.95 -24.33 17.14
CA GLN A 25 27.25 -25.02 17.31
C GLN A 25 27.21 -26.08 18.42
N GLU A 26 26.43 -25.87 19.48
CA GLU A 26 26.27 -26.84 20.57
C GLU A 26 25.35 -28.02 20.19
N ALA A 27 24.32 -27.79 19.38
CA ALA A 27 23.44 -28.85 18.87
C ALA A 27 24.12 -29.75 17.82
N ALA A 28 25.11 -29.24 17.07
CA ALA A 28 25.91 -30.04 16.14
C ALA A 28 26.98 -30.92 16.83
N ALA A 29 27.30 -30.64 18.10
CA ALA A 29 28.33 -31.34 18.85
C ALA A 29 27.81 -32.52 19.68
N ASN A 30 26.50 -32.54 20.02
CA ASN A 30 25.89 -33.57 20.86
C ASN A 30 24.79 -34.31 20.10
N GLY A 31 25.19 -35.24 19.24
CA GLY A 31 24.27 -36.28 18.77
C GLY A 31 24.08 -37.34 19.85
N ILE A 32 22.81 -37.75 20.05
CA ILE A 32 22.31 -39.12 20.29
C ILE A 32 21.15 -39.21 21.32
N ASP A 33 20.07 -39.80 20.79
CA ASP A 33 18.98 -40.64 21.33
C ASP A 33 17.85 -40.15 22.23
N ALA A 34 16.66 -40.36 21.66
CA ALA A 34 15.35 -40.46 22.27
C ALA A 34 15.16 -41.74 23.09
N SER A 35 14.33 -41.67 24.13
CA SER A 35 13.34 -42.71 24.45
C SER A 35 12.35 -42.26 25.54
N GLU A 36 11.07 -42.26 25.16
CA GLU A 36 9.92 -42.88 25.83
C GLU A 36 9.65 -42.81 27.35
N GLN A 37 8.35 -42.58 27.62
CA GLN A 37 7.48 -43.05 28.73
C GLN A 37 7.34 -42.21 30.02
N GLY A 38 6.08 -41.95 30.40
CA GLY A 38 5.71 -41.62 31.78
C GLY A 38 4.31 -41.01 31.99
N ASN A 39 3.27 -41.85 32.07
CA ASN A 39 1.96 -41.54 32.67
C ASN A 39 2.08 -40.97 34.10
N GLY A 40 1.21 -40.04 34.52
CA GLY A 40 1.13 -39.67 35.93
C GLY A 40 0.20 -38.52 36.33
N ASP A 41 -1.05 -38.89 36.61
CA ASP A 41 -1.95 -38.36 37.63
C ASP A 41 -2.59 -36.96 37.60
N VAL A 42 -3.91 -37.06 37.65
CA VAL A 42 -4.94 -36.05 37.92
C VAL A 42 -4.87 -35.65 39.39
N ASN A 43 -4.73 -34.36 39.68
CA ASN A 43 -5.08 -33.83 40.99
C ASN A 43 -5.99 -32.60 40.85
N LYS A 44 -7.24 -32.77 41.28
CA LYS A 44 -8.27 -31.75 41.37
C LYS A 44 -7.92 -30.77 42.49
N GLY A 45 -7.79 -29.49 42.17
CA GLY A 45 -7.91 -28.37 43.10
C GLY A 45 -8.94 -27.39 42.53
N GLU A 46 -10.05 -27.21 43.26
CA GLU A 46 -11.12 -26.26 42.94
C GLU A 46 -10.70 -24.83 43.32
N GLY A 47 -11.00 -23.87 42.44
CA GLY A 47 -11.10 -22.45 42.77
C GLY A 47 -10.10 -21.54 42.06
N ASP A 48 -10.39 -21.15 40.82
CA ASP A 48 -10.56 -19.74 40.44
C ASP A 48 -11.08 -19.65 38.99
N GLU A 49 -12.04 -18.77 38.83
CA GLU A 49 -12.62 -18.12 37.63
C GLU A 49 -12.32 -18.74 36.25
N ASP A 50 -13.42 -19.11 35.55
CA ASP A 50 -13.48 -19.49 34.13
C ASP A 50 -12.76 -18.46 33.21
N GLU A 51 -11.45 -18.60 33.04
CA GLU A 51 -10.85 -18.44 31.71
C GLU A 51 -11.25 -19.67 30.92
N THR A 52 -12.30 -19.55 30.10
CA THR A 52 -12.60 -20.53 29.05
C THR A 52 -11.43 -20.55 28.07
N MET A 53 -10.40 -21.33 28.41
CA MET A 53 -9.29 -21.70 27.53
C MET A 53 -9.86 -22.61 26.46
N LEU A 54 -10.31 -22.00 25.37
CA LEU A 54 -10.50 -22.68 24.10
C LEU A 54 -9.16 -23.33 23.73
N VAL A 55 -9.16 -24.65 23.62
CA VAL A 55 -7.98 -25.40 23.20
C VAL A 55 -7.80 -25.14 21.71
N TYR A 56 -6.89 -24.24 21.37
CA TYR A 56 -6.59 -23.85 19.99
C TYR A 56 -5.46 -24.70 19.41
N THR A 57 -5.57 -25.10 18.14
CA THR A 57 -4.40 -25.55 17.38
C THR A 57 -3.51 -24.36 17.00
N GLU A 58 -2.25 -24.60 16.67
CA GLU A 58 -1.34 -23.52 16.23
C GLU A 58 -1.85 -22.80 14.98
N GLU A 59 -2.57 -23.50 14.08
CA GLU A 59 -3.20 -22.91 12.89
C GLU A 59 -4.39 -22.01 13.27
N ASP A 60 -5.27 -22.44 14.19
CA ASP A 60 -6.40 -21.63 14.66
C ASP A 60 -5.94 -20.29 15.28
N ASN A 61 -4.76 -20.27 15.91
CA ASN A 61 -4.19 -19.06 16.48
C ASN A 61 -3.73 -18.05 15.42
N ILE A 62 -3.35 -18.51 14.22
CA ILE A 62 -2.87 -17.65 13.13
C ILE A 62 -4.04 -16.99 12.42
N ASP A 63 -5.13 -17.73 12.20
CA ASP A 63 -6.36 -17.15 11.65
C ASP A 63 -6.96 -16.11 12.61
N GLN A 64 -6.89 -16.36 13.92
CA GLN A 64 -7.29 -15.36 14.93
C GLN A 64 -6.37 -14.13 14.92
N LEU A 65 -5.07 -14.31 14.67
CA LEU A 65 -4.13 -13.20 14.57
C LEU A 65 -4.47 -12.28 13.39
N TRP A 66 -4.83 -12.87 12.23
CA TRP A 66 -5.36 -12.13 11.09
C TRP A 66 -6.69 -11.46 11.42
N GLY A 67 -7.64 -12.17 12.04
CA GLY A 67 -8.92 -11.60 12.45
C GLY A 67 -8.77 -10.37 13.35
N LEU A 68 -7.81 -10.36 14.29
CA LEU A 68 -7.50 -9.18 15.10
C LEU A 68 -6.99 -8.00 14.25
N TYR A 69 -6.13 -8.29 13.27
CA TYR A 69 -5.64 -7.27 12.33
C TYR A 69 -6.76 -6.72 11.45
N GLU A 70 -7.60 -7.58 10.88
CA GLU A 70 -8.75 -7.21 10.05
C GLU A 70 -9.73 -6.33 10.82
N MET A 71 -10.11 -6.73 12.04
CA MET A 71 -10.93 -5.91 12.94
C MET A 71 -10.30 -4.54 13.22
N SER A 72 -8.97 -4.46 13.28
CA SER A 72 -8.28 -3.16 13.44
C SER A 72 -8.51 -2.24 12.24
N ARG A 73 -8.59 -2.80 11.01
CA ARG A 73 -8.87 -2.05 9.79
C ARG A 73 -10.33 -1.63 9.72
N GLU A 74 -11.26 -2.51 10.10
CA GLU A 74 -12.69 -2.18 10.19
C GLU A 74 -12.94 -1.00 11.15
N LYS A 75 -12.26 -1.00 12.30
CA LYS A 75 -12.31 0.11 13.26
C LYS A 75 -11.79 1.41 12.68
N LEU A 76 -10.69 1.33 11.93
CA LEU A 76 -10.10 2.50 11.28
C LEU A 76 -11.05 3.07 10.21
N GLU A 77 -11.64 2.22 9.38
CA GLU A 77 -12.64 2.60 8.37
C GLU A 77 -13.87 3.26 9.00
N GLY A 78 -14.33 2.73 10.15
CA GLY A 78 -15.42 3.31 10.93
C GLY A 78 -15.07 4.60 11.71
N GLY A 79 -13.83 5.08 11.63
CA GLY A 79 -13.35 6.28 12.32
C GLY A 79 -13.02 6.10 13.81
N ASP A 80 -13.03 4.86 14.32
CA ASP A 80 -12.63 4.51 15.69
C ASP A 80 -11.12 4.26 15.77
N ILE A 81 -10.35 5.36 15.69
CA ILE A 81 -8.88 5.32 15.66
C ILE A 81 -8.31 4.65 16.92
N GLU A 82 -8.83 4.99 18.11
CA GLU A 82 -8.36 4.40 19.37
C GLU A 82 -8.67 2.90 19.45
N GLY A 83 -9.85 2.48 18.98
CA GLY A 83 -10.20 1.07 18.84
C GLY A 83 -9.26 0.32 17.90
N SER A 84 -8.92 0.92 16.76
CA SER A 84 -7.94 0.38 15.81
C SER A 84 -6.56 0.20 16.47
N ILE A 85 -6.04 1.24 17.14
CA ILE A 85 -4.75 1.18 17.84
C ILE A 85 -4.72 0.08 18.90
N ASN A 86 -5.81 -0.07 19.68
CA ASN A 86 -5.91 -1.13 20.68
C ASN A 86 -5.78 -2.52 20.05
N LEU A 87 -6.46 -2.75 18.92
CA LEU A 87 -6.41 -4.01 18.20
C LEU A 87 -5.04 -4.26 17.58
N VAL A 88 -4.40 -3.25 16.97
CA VAL A 88 -3.05 -3.37 16.42
C VAL A 88 -2.03 -3.81 17.49
N PHE A 89 -2.04 -3.18 18.66
CA PHE A 89 -1.17 -3.62 19.76
C PHE A 89 -1.58 -5.00 20.30
N GLY A 90 -2.87 -5.33 20.29
CA GLY A 90 -3.38 -6.67 20.58
C GLY A 90 -2.79 -7.72 19.66
N THR A 91 -2.82 -7.49 18.34
CA THR A 91 -2.20 -8.35 17.32
C THR A 91 -0.70 -8.52 17.58
N ILE A 92 0.03 -7.45 17.87
CA ILE A 92 1.47 -7.53 18.16
C ILE A 92 1.75 -8.37 19.41
N HIS A 93 1.01 -8.15 20.50
CA HIS A 93 1.18 -8.91 21.73
C HIS A 93 0.80 -10.38 21.57
N GLU A 94 -0.21 -10.67 20.76
CA GLU A 94 -0.63 -12.02 20.44
C GLU A 94 0.39 -12.75 19.57
N ALA A 95 0.93 -12.07 18.55
CA ALA A 95 2.03 -12.62 17.75
C ALA A 95 3.26 -12.93 18.63
N ASP A 96 3.57 -12.05 19.57
CA ASP A 96 4.62 -12.28 20.56
C ASP A 96 4.32 -13.44 21.52
N ARG A 97 3.05 -13.68 21.87
CA ARG A 97 2.61 -14.83 22.67
C ARG A 97 2.80 -16.13 21.90
N ILE A 98 2.35 -16.17 20.64
CA ILE A 98 2.52 -17.31 19.75
C ILE A 98 4.00 -17.66 19.64
N LEU A 99 4.87 -16.68 19.34
CA LEU A 99 6.32 -16.91 19.30
C LEU A 99 6.82 -17.56 20.58
N ARG A 100 6.52 -17.00 21.76
CA ARG A 100 7.03 -17.56 23.03
C ARG A 100 6.56 -18.98 23.32
N ASN A 101 5.41 -19.39 22.78
CA ASN A 101 4.77 -20.66 23.06
C ASN A 101 5.04 -21.73 22.00
N THR A 102 5.56 -21.37 20.83
CA THR A 102 5.96 -22.32 19.78
C THR A 102 7.40 -22.79 20.02
N GLU A 103 7.58 -24.11 20.15
CA GLU A 103 8.88 -24.71 20.46
C GLU A 103 9.91 -24.54 19.32
N ASP A 104 9.46 -24.65 18.07
CA ASP A 104 10.25 -24.41 16.86
C ASP A 104 9.69 -23.22 16.09
N TYR A 105 10.25 -22.04 16.34
CA TYR A 105 9.93 -20.79 15.65
C TYR A 105 10.06 -20.89 14.12
N SER A 106 10.87 -21.81 13.59
CA SER A 106 11.03 -22.00 12.14
C SER A 106 9.86 -22.75 11.50
N GLY A 107 9.00 -23.37 12.32
CA GLY A 107 7.77 -24.03 11.89
C GLY A 107 6.59 -23.09 11.65
N LEU A 108 6.64 -21.84 12.12
CA LEU A 108 5.56 -20.87 11.89
C LEU A 108 5.44 -20.52 10.40
N PRO A 109 4.22 -20.46 9.83
CA PRO A 109 4.03 -20.25 8.41
C PRO A 109 4.20 -18.78 8.01
N LYS A 110 4.35 -18.53 6.71
CA LYS A 110 4.47 -17.19 6.12
C LYS A 110 3.38 -16.23 6.57
N ASP A 111 2.15 -16.72 6.69
CA ASP A 111 0.98 -15.93 7.11
C ASP A 111 1.12 -15.35 8.53
N PHE A 112 1.77 -16.06 9.45
CA PHE A 112 2.08 -15.53 10.78
C PHE A 112 2.99 -14.30 10.67
N HIS A 113 4.06 -14.42 9.87
CA HIS A 113 5.02 -13.34 9.67
C HIS A 113 4.40 -12.15 8.95
N ALA A 114 3.50 -12.41 8.01
CA ALA A 114 2.75 -11.39 7.30
C ALA A 114 1.80 -10.62 8.24
N ALA A 115 0.96 -11.30 9.03
CA ALA A 115 0.07 -10.65 10.00
C ALA A 115 0.85 -9.76 10.99
N TYR A 116 1.95 -10.28 11.53
CA TYR A 116 2.78 -9.53 12.46
C TYR A 116 3.46 -8.32 11.75
N SER A 117 3.99 -8.51 10.55
CA SER A 117 4.56 -7.39 9.76
C SER A 117 3.52 -6.29 9.49
N MET A 118 2.31 -6.68 9.10
CA MET A 118 1.21 -5.77 8.81
C MET A 118 0.74 -4.99 10.05
N ALA A 119 0.69 -5.64 11.21
CA ALA A 119 0.39 -4.97 12.47
C ALA A 119 1.48 -3.97 12.87
N LEU A 120 2.76 -4.32 12.72
CA LEU A 120 3.87 -3.39 12.96
C LEU A 120 3.79 -2.17 12.01
N LEU A 121 3.46 -2.40 10.74
CA LEU A 121 3.29 -1.34 9.75
C LEU A 121 2.09 -0.44 10.11
N ALA A 122 0.99 -1.00 10.62
CA ALA A 122 -0.15 -0.22 11.08
C ALA A 122 0.20 0.70 12.28
N VAL A 123 1.18 0.34 13.12
CA VAL A 123 1.70 1.27 14.14
C VAL A 123 2.39 2.47 13.50
N SER A 124 3.15 2.29 12.41
CA SER A 124 3.72 3.45 11.69
C SER A 124 2.66 4.32 11.04
N GLU A 125 1.61 3.72 10.46
CA GLU A 125 0.49 4.46 9.87
C GLU A 125 -0.26 5.30 10.92
N LEU A 126 -0.45 4.74 12.12
CA LEU A 126 -1.13 5.37 13.24
C LEU A 126 -0.15 5.95 14.26
N TYR A 127 1.07 6.30 13.83
CA TYR A 127 2.13 6.69 14.75
C TYR A 127 1.78 7.92 15.58
N GLU A 128 1.24 8.96 14.95
CA GLU A 128 0.88 10.21 15.64
C GLU A 128 -0.11 10.01 16.81
N PRO A 129 -1.25 9.33 16.64
CA PRO A 129 -2.13 9.02 17.77
C PRO A 129 -1.54 7.94 18.71
N ALA A 130 -0.73 7.00 18.21
CA ALA A 130 -0.15 5.92 19.03
C ALA A 130 1.05 6.35 19.90
N LYS A 131 1.75 7.44 19.55
CA LYS A 131 3.04 7.84 20.18
C LYS A 131 2.98 7.99 21.70
N GLY A 132 1.83 8.39 22.25
CA GLY A 132 1.64 8.53 23.70
C GLY A 132 1.70 7.22 24.48
N ARG A 133 1.62 6.07 23.79
CA ARG A 133 1.69 4.71 24.35
C ARG A 133 3.08 4.08 24.16
N LEU A 134 3.96 4.76 23.44
CA LEU A 134 5.28 4.28 23.05
C LEU A 134 6.37 4.96 23.89
N LYS A 135 7.55 4.35 23.93
CA LYS A 135 8.73 4.99 24.53
C LYS A 135 9.21 6.11 23.60
N GLU A 136 9.77 7.17 24.17
CA GLU A 136 10.29 8.33 23.43
C GLU A 136 11.38 7.99 22.40
N THR A 137 12.01 6.82 22.52
CA THR A 137 13.05 6.35 21.59
C THR A 137 12.50 5.69 20.33
N ASN A 138 11.20 5.42 20.27
CA ASN A 138 10.57 4.82 19.11
C ASN A 138 10.13 5.94 18.16
N ASP A 139 10.37 5.74 16.86
CA ASP A 139 9.91 6.62 15.80
C ASP A 139 9.14 5.83 14.74
N GLU A 140 8.40 6.54 13.88
CA GLU A 140 7.61 5.95 12.79
C GLU A 140 8.45 5.02 11.90
N GLU A 141 9.66 5.45 11.53
CA GLU A 141 10.56 4.68 10.66
C GLU A 141 10.97 3.35 11.30
N SER A 142 11.19 3.32 12.62
CA SER A 142 11.58 2.11 13.34
C SER A 142 10.50 1.02 13.28
N PHE A 143 9.22 1.38 13.15
CA PHE A 143 8.15 0.41 12.96
C PHE A 143 8.07 -0.09 11.51
N ILE A 144 8.35 0.76 10.53
CA ILE A 144 8.49 0.34 9.12
C ILE A 144 9.67 -0.64 8.99
N ASP A 145 10.81 -0.32 9.59
CA ASP A 145 11.99 -1.20 9.60
C ASP A 145 11.69 -2.54 10.30
N ALA A 146 10.98 -2.51 11.44
CA ALA A 146 10.57 -3.71 12.13
C ALA A 146 9.58 -4.57 11.31
N ALA A 147 8.65 -3.95 10.58
CA ALA A 147 7.73 -4.64 9.69
C ALA A 147 8.50 -5.37 8.57
N LEU A 148 9.48 -4.71 7.96
CA LEU A 148 10.34 -5.30 6.93
C LEU A 148 11.17 -6.46 7.48
N GLU A 149 11.83 -6.28 8.64
CA GLU A 149 12.60 -7.34 9.29
C GLU A 149 11.71 -8.55 9.63
N ARG A 150 10.49 -8.32 10.12
CA ARG A 150 9.53 -9.39 10.44
C ARG A 150 9.08 -10.16 9.20
N ALA A 151 8.76 -9.47 8.11
CA ALA A 151 8.43 -10.12 6.84
C ALA A 151 9.63 -10.90 6.29
N GLN A 152 10.85 -10.37 6.42
CA GLN A 152 12.09 -11.04 6.01
C GLN A 152 12.32 -12.37 6.73
N LEU A 153 11.97 -12.47 8.01
CA LEU A 153 12.02 -13.74 8.73
C LEU A 153 11.05 -14.79 8.17
N GLY A 154 9.97 -14.37 7.50
CA GLY A 154 8.99 -15.26 6.88
C GLY A 154 9.41 -15.81 5.51
N LEU A 155 10.48 -15.34 4.88
CA LEU A 155 10.86 -15.79 3.53
C LEU A 155 11.15 -17.30 3.47
N GLU A 156 11.78 -17.84 4.50
CA GLU A 156 12.14 -19.25 4.61
C GLU A 156 11.03 -20.10 5.26
N ALA A 157 9.94 -19.48 5.71
CA ALA A 157 8.82 -20.18 6.34
C ALA A 157 8.01 -20.98 5.31
N SER A 158 7.30 -22.01 5.77
CA SER A 158 6.37 -22.78 4.94
C SER A 158 5.05 -22.02 4.68
N GLY A 159 4.28 -22.45 3.70
CA GLY A 159 2.96 -21.85 3.39
C GLY A 159 2.95 -20.89 2.20
N ASP A 160 1.73 -20.41 1.91
CA ASP A 160 1.44 -19.49 0.80
C ASP A 160 2.16 -18.15 0.98
N GLN A 161 2.54 -17.53 -0.14
CA GLN A 161 3.36 -16.31 -0.13
C GLN A 161 2.55 -15.03 -0.40
N SER A 162 1.25 -15.11 -0.68
CA SER A 162 0.45 -13.97 -1.16
C SER A 162 0.40 -12.85 -0.12
N ARG A 163 0.03 -13.17 1.12
CA ARG A 163 -0.01 -12.22 2.24
C ARG A 163 1.37 -11.66 2.59
N LEU A 164 2.41 -12.49 2.54
CA LEU A 164 3.78 -12.06 2.81
C LEU A 164 4.31 -11.10 1.73
N ASN A 165 4.03 -11.39 0.47
CA ASN A 165 4.38 -10.52 -0.66
C ASN A 165 3.65 -9.17 -0.57
N LEU A 166 2.37 -9.17 -0.20
CA LEU A 166 1.63 -7.93 0.06
C LEU A 166 2.25 -7.14 1.22
N ALA A 167 2.60 -7.80 2.33
CA ALA A 167 3.26 -7.15 3.47
C ALA A 167 4.59 -6.49 3.09
N PHE A 168 5.44 -7.17 2.30
CA PHE A 168 6.67 -6.58 1.77
C PHE A 168 6.39 -5.38 0.87
N GLY A 169 5.49 -5.53 -0.11
CA GLY A 169 5.13 -4.46 -1.04
C GLY A 169 4.71 -3.20 -0.30
N ARG A 170 3.82 -3.35 0.68
CA ARG A 170 3.35 -2.24 1.53
C ARG A 170 4.49 -1.62 2.34
N ALA A 171 5.25 -2.43 3.07
CA ALA A 171 6.30 -1.93 3.96
C ALA A 171 7.43 -1.23 3.20
N TYR A 172 7.82 -1.73 2.02
CA TYR A 172 8.81 -1.05 1.17
C TYR A 172 8.29 0.27 0.61
N LEU A 173 7.02 0.36 0.22
CA LEU A 173 6.44 1.62 -0.25
C LEU A 173 6.30 2.67 0.87
N GLU A 174 5.96 2.25 2.09
CA GLU A 174 6.02 3.16 3.25
C GLU A 174 7.46 3.59 3.56
N LYS A 175 8.44 2.69 3.38
CA LYS A 175 9.85 3.04 3.49
C LYS A 175 10.25 4.09 2.45
N VAL A 176 9.75 4.00 1.22
CA VAL A 176 9.95 5.03 0.20
C VAL A 176 9.38 6.37 0.68
N ARG A 177 8.11 6.40 1.12
CA ARG A 177 7.45 7.64 1.55
C ARG A 177 8.23 8.34 2.66
N ILE A 178 8.59 7.63 3.74
CA ILE A 178 9.30 8.26 4.86
C ILE A 178 10.72 8.69 4.46
N THR A 179 11.35 7.99 3.52
CA THR A 179 12.67 8.35 3.00
C THR A 179 12.61 9.64 2.19
N LEU A 180 11.59 9.80 1.34
CA LEU A 180 11.33 11.04 0.60
C LEU A 180 11.09 12.22 1.56
N TRP A 181 10.22 12.04 2.55
CA TRP A 181 9.94 13.06 3.56
C TRP A 181 11.21 13.53 4.30
N LYS A 182 12.12 12.60 4.64
CA LYS A 182 13.40 12.92 5.27
C LYS A 182 14.37 13.67 4.38
N GLN A 183 14.28 13.53 3.05
CA GLN A 183 15.09 14.32 2.13
C GLN A 183 14.57 15.76 2.08
N ASP A 184 13.25 15.95 2.06
CA ASP A 184 12.64 17.29 2.05
C ASP A 184 12.91 18.06 3.35
N ASP A 185 12.80 17.39 4.51
CA ASP A 185 13.02 18.01 5.83
C ASP A 185 14.48 18.43 6.07
N GLN A 186 15.45 17.86 5.34
CA GLN A 186 16.86 18.24 5.46
C GLN A 186 17.17 19.64 4.90
N GLN A 187 16.18 20.36 4.35
CA GLN A 187 16.24 21.75 3.87
C GLN A 187 17.38 22.07 2.89
N ASN A 188 18.02 21.05 2.34
CA ASN A 188 18.92 21.15 1.22
C ASN A 188 18.23 20.44 0.06
N PRO A 189 18.03 21.11 -1.10
CA PRO A 189 17.53 20.42 -2.26
C PRO A 189 18.56 19.35 -2.65
N SER A 190 18.29 18.10 -2.27
CA SER A 190 19.00 16.97 -2.82
C SER A 190 18.72 16.96 -4.31
N ASP A 191 19.77 16.84 -5.12
CA ASP A 191 19.63 16.59 -6.56
C ASP A 191 18.68 15.39 -6.76
N GLN A 192 17.74 15.50 -7.70
CA GLN A 192 16.79 14.43 -8.02
C GLN A 192 17.52 13.11 -8.26
N SER A 193 18.71 13.14 -8.87
CA SER A 193 19.53 11.95 -9.09
C SER A 193 19.93 11.24 -7.78
N VAL A 194 20.21 11.99 -6.71
CA VAL A 194 20.56 11.48 -5.39
C VAL A 194 19.33 10.89 -4.70
N ILE A 195 18.18 11.57 -4.80
CA ILE A 195 16.92 11.07 -4.24
C ILE A 195 16.57 9.73 -4.88
N ILE A 196 16.62 9.66 -6.22
CA ILE A 196 16.39 8.43 -6.97
C ILE A 196 17.35 7.34 -6.53
N GLN A 197 18.65 7.63 -6.38
CA GLN A 197 19.64 6.64 -5.93
C GLN A 197 19.33 6.06 -4.54
N ILE A 198 18.84 6.89 -3.62
CA ILE A 198 18.47 6.48 -2.26
C ILE A 198 17.19 5.62 -2.27
N VAL A 199 16.20 5.99 -3.08
CA VAL A 199 14.84 5.44 -3.03
C VAL A 199 14.65 4.23 -3.96
N SER A 200 15.34 4.19 -5.09
CA SER A 200 15.18 3.14 -6.12
C SER A 200 15.36 1.72 -5.60
N PRO A 201 16.31 1.41 -4.69
CA PRO A 201 16.42 0.06 -4.13
C PRO A 201 15.15 -0.41 -3.41
N TYR A 202 14.43 0.50 -2.74
CA TYR A 202 13.17 0.17 -2.07
C TYR A 202 12.02 0.02 -3.06
N ILE A 203 12.00 0.81 -4.14
CA ILE A 203 11.04 0.67 -5.24
C ILE A 203 11.21 -0.69 -5.95
N GLU A 204 12.45 -1.05 -6.29
CA GLU A 204 12.77 -2.33 -6.91
C GLU A 204 12.37 -3.49 -6.00
N SER A 205 12.64 -3.38 -4.70
CA SER A 205 12.22 -4.36 -3.70
C SER A 205 10.69 -4.46 -3.61
N ALA A 206 9.97 -3.34 -3.55
CA ALA A 206 8.51 -3.36 -3.56
C ALA A 206 7.96 -4.07 -4.81
N LEU A 207 8.46 -3.73 -5.99
CA LEU A 207 8.03 -4.32 -7.25
C LEU A 207 8.38 -5.82 -7.35
N GLN A 208 9.47 -6.27 -6.74
CA GLN A 208 9.83 -7.70 -6.68
C GLN A 208 8.72 -8.53 -6.01
N TYR A 209 8.07 -7.99 -4.98
CA TYR A 209 7.01 -8.68 -4.24
C TYR A 209 5.61 -8.38 -4.77
N LEU A 210 5.38 -7.20 -5.34
CA LEU A 210 4.09 -6.82 -5.92
C LEU A 210 3.80 -7.48 -7.27
N ARG A 211 4.80 -7.65 -8.16
CA ARG A 211 4.58 -8.27 -9.48
C ARG A 211 4.00 -9.70 -9.40
N PRO A 212 4.50 -10.61 -8.55
CA PRO A 212 3.93 -11.95 -8.41
C PRO A 212 2.46 -11.97 -8.03
N LEU A 213 1.98 -10.97 -7.27
CA LEU A 213 0.58 -10.89 -6.85
C LEU A 213 -0.37 -10.78 -8.05
N LEU A 214 0.07 -10.25 -9.21
CA LEU A 214 -0.75 -10.17 -10.43
C LEU A 214 -1.16 -11.56 -10.95
N SER A 215 -0.33 -12.57 -10.74
CA SER A 215 -0.56 -13.94 -11.24
C SER A 215 -1.20 -14.88 -10.23
N MET A 216 -1.34 -14.47 -8.97
CA MET A 216 -1.93 -15.29 -7.89
C MET A 216 -3.45 -15.33 -7.98
N GLU A 217 -4.12 -16.25 -7.29
CA GLU A 217 -5.57 -16.09 -7.10
C GLU A 217 -5.81 -14.90 -6.15
N PRO A 218 -6.86 -14.10 -6.37
CA PRO A 218 -7.16 -13.00 -5.45
C PRO A 218 -7.56 -13.55 -4.07
N PHE A 219 -7.22 -12.82 -3.01
CA PHE A 219 -7.30 -13.23 -1.60
C PHE A 219 -7.81 -12.08 -0.73
N ASP A 220 -8.38 -12.39 0.43
CA ASP A 220 -9.20 -11.45 1.23
C ASP A 220 -8.45 -10.19 1.70
N ASP A 221 -7.16 -10.32 2.01
CA ASP A 221 -6.32 -9.19 2.45
C ASP A 221 -5.89 -8.25 1.33
N LEU A 222 -6.10 -8.61 0.06
CA LEU A 222 -5.88 -7.74 -1.09
C LEU A 222 -7.06 -6.77 -1.24
N THR A 223 -7.13 -5.80 -0.33
CA THR A 223 -8.19 -4.79 -0.27
C THR A 223 -7.74 -3.44 -0.81
N PRO A 224 -8.66 -2.51 -1.14
CA PRO A 224 -8.32 -1.14 -1.49
C PRO A 224 -7.47 -0.41 -0.44
N ASP A 225 -7.82 -0.58 0.84
CA ASP A 225 -7.04 -0.06 1.96
C ASP A 225 -5.62 -0.62 1.95
N SER A 226 -5.48 -1.92 1.64
CA SER A 226 -4.17 -2.55 1.58
C SER A 226 -3.27 -2.06 0.45
N LEU A 227 -3.88 -1.61 -0.64
CA LEU A 227 -3.20 -1.07 -1.81
C LEU A 227 -2.98 0.43 -1.76
N ARG A 228 -3.44 1.13 -0.72
CA ARG A 228 -3.20 2.58 -0.54
C ARG A 228 -1.72 2.99 -0.70
N PRO A 229 -0.71 2.21 -0.25
CA PRO A 229 0.69 2.56 -0.51
C PRO A 229 1.08 2.62 -1.99
N LEU A 230 0.30 2.04 -2.93
CA LEU A 230 0.54 2.17 -4.37
C LEU A 230 0.47 3.63 -4.85
N TYR A 231 -0.22 4.52 -4.15
CA TYR A 231 -0.19 5.96 -4.46
C TYR A 231 1.21 6.56 -4.29
N VAL A 232 2.04 6.02 -3.38
CA VAL A 232 3.45 6.42 -3.24
C VAL A 232 4.23 6.04 -4.49
N LEU A 233 4.01 4.83 -5.02
CA LEU A 233 4.64 4.35 -6.24
C LEU A 233 4.20 5.19 -7.46
N SER A 234 2.90 5.45 -7.58
CA SER A 234 2.34 6.29 -8.65
C SER A 234 2.94 7.70 -8.63
N SER A 235 2.97 8.33 -7.45
CA SER A 235 3.51 9.69 -7.29
C SER A 235 5.01 9.75 -7.56
N TYR A 236 5.76 8.73 -7.13
CA TYR A 236 7.18 8.62 -7.41
C TYR A 236 7.46 8.48 -8.92
N MET A 237 6.68 7.65 -9.63
CA MET A 237 6.79 7.51 -11.08
C MET A 237 6.41 8.80 -11.82
N PHE A 238 5.39 9.52 -11.35
CA PHE A 238 5.03 10.82 -11.92
C PHE A 238 6.16 11.85 -11.72
N GLN A 239 6.63 12.02 -10.48
CA GLN A 239 7.62 13.05 -10.14
C GLN A 239 9.00 12.81 -10.76
N PHE A 240 9.44 11.55 -10.86
CA PHE A 240 10.78 11.19 -11.32
C PHE A 240 10.76 10.47 -12.68
N GLY A 241 9.61 10.42 -13.36
CA GLY A 241 9.39 9.59 -14.54
C GLY A 241 10.36 9.85 -15.69
N SER A 242 10.76 11.11 -15.88
CA SER A 242 11.72 11.52 -16.93
C SER A 242 13.09 10.86 -16.82
N GLN A 243 13.43 10.30 -15.65
CA GLN A 243 14.70 9.60 -15.40
C GLN A 243 14.63 8.10 -15.72
N PHE A 244 13.44 7.58 -16.06
CA PHE A 244 13.23 6.16 -16.37
C PHE A 244 12.89 5.97 -17.85
N PRO A 245 13.28 4.82 -18.44
CA PRO A 245 12.81 4.50 -19.78
C PRO A 245 11.30 4.26 -19.74
N GLU A 246 10.60 4.70 -20.78
CA GLU A 246 9.15 4.58 -20.90
C GLU A 246 8.63 3.15 -20.66
N SER A 247 9.36 2.13 -21.12
CA SER A 247 9.00 0.73 -20.90
C SER A 247 8.90 0.36 -19.41
N SER A 248 9.74 0.96 -18.56
CA SER A 248 9.70 0.74 -17.11
C SER A 248 8.50 1.44 -16.48
N LEU A 249 8.16 2.65 -16.95
CA LEU A 249 6.97 3.36 -16.48
C LEU A 249 5.70 2.58 -16.82
N LEU A 250 5.61 2.04 -18.05
CA LEU A 250 4.50 1.21 -18.49
C LEU A 250 4.39 -0.09 -17.68
N ASP A 251 5.52 -0.76 -17.39
CA ASP A 251 5.54 -1.95 -16.52
C ASP A 251 5.01 -1.62 -15.12
N VAL A 252 5.52 -0.57 -14.48
CA VAL A 252 5.07 -0.17 -13.14
C VAL A 252 3.60 0.24 -13.14
N HIS A 253 3.16 0.98 -14.16
CA HIS A 253 1.76 1.35 -14.32
C HIS A 253 0.86 0.10 -14.44
N SER A 254 1.28 -0.90 -15.22
CA SER A 254 0.53 -2.16 -15.36
C SER A 254 0.43 -2.93 -14.03
N VAL A 255 1.46 -2.86 -13.18
CA VAL A 255 1.41 -3.44 -11.83
C VAL A 255 0.40 -2.70 -10.95
N ILE A 256 0.41 -1.36 -10.96
CA ILE A 256 -0.52 -0.55 -10.17
C ILE A 256 -1.97 -0.86 -10.58
N VAL A 257 -2.29 -0.72 -11.87
CA VAL A 257 -3.65 -0.94 -12.38
C VAL A 257 -4.08 -2.40 -12.18
N GLY A 258 -3.21 -3.35 -12.51
CA GLY A 258 -3.53 -4.77 -12.39
C GLY A 258 -3.83 -5.20 -10.96
N LEU A 259 -3.13 -4.63 -9.96
CA LEU A 259 -3.44 -4.90 -8.54
C LEU A 259 -4.77 -4.28 -8.12
N TRP A 260 -5.02 -3.02 -8.49
CA TRP A 260 -6.28 -2.35 -8.19
C TRP A 260 -7.47 -3.12 -8.77
N GLU A 261 -7.44 -3.46 -10.05
CA GLU A 261 -8.52 -4.20 -10.71
C GLU A 261 -8.76 -5.55 -10.05
N LYS A 262 -7.69 -6.23 -9.64
CA LYS A 262 -7.75 -7.53 -8.96
C LYS A 262 -8.50 -7.49 -7.63
N CYS A 263 -8.40 -6.41 -6.84
CA CYS A 263 -9.19 -6.23 -5.62
C CYS A 263 -10.70 -6.30 -5.86
N SER A 264 -11.13 -5.92 -7.06
CA SER A 264 -12.55 -5.81 -7.44
C SER A 264 -13.05 -6.92 -8.35
N ALA A 265 -12.21 -7.92 -8.65
CA ALA A 265 -12.48 -8.91 -9.69
C ALA A 265 -13.52 -9.98 -9.30
N PHE A 266 -13.92 -10.03 -8.02
CA PHE A 266 -14.87 -11.02 -7.53
C PHE A 266 -16.33 -10.66 -7.87
N PRO A 267 -17.19 -11.63 -8.23
CA PRO A 267 -18.59 -11.37 -8.60
C PRO A 267 -19.41 -10.61 -7.56
N ASP A 268 -19.18 -10.89 -6.27
CA ASP A 268 -19.93 -10.32 -5.15
C ASP A 268 -19.19 -9.16 -4.45
N CYS A 269 -18.25 -8.51 -5.15
CA CYS A 269 -17.45 -7.43 -4.58
C CYS A 269 -18.34 -6.24 -4.13
N PRO A 270 -18.21 -5.77 -2.87
CA PRO A 270 -18.99 -4.65 -2.36
C PRO A 270 -18.85 -3.40 -3.23
N LEU A 271 -19.93 -2.62 -3.36
CA LEU A 271 -19.92 -1.39 -4.16
C LEU A 271 -18.85 -0.38 -3.71
N PRO A 272 -18.64 -0.11 -2.40
CA PRO A 272 -17.58 0.81 -1.96
C PRO A 272 -16.17 0.38 -2.43
N VAL A 273 -15.89 -0.92 -2.41
CA VAL A 273 -14.60 -1.49 -2.88
C VAL A 273 -14.44 -1.27 -4.38
N ARG A 274 -15.48 -1.57 -5.18
CA ARG A 274 -15.45 -1.34 -6.64
C ARG A 274 -15.26 0.13 -6.97
N LEU A 275 -15.92 1.04 -6.26
CA LEU A 275 -15.77 2.49 -6.46
C LEU A 275 -14.33 2.94 -6.17
N ALA A 276 -13.79 2.57 -5.00
CA ALA A 276 -12.43 2.94 -4.61
C ALA A 276 -11.38 2.43 -5.62
N THR A 277 -11.52 1.18 -6.09
CA THR A 277 -10.67 0.62 -7.13
C THR A 277 -10.76 1.42 -8.45
N LYS A 278 -11.97 1.73 -8.92
CA LYS A 278 -12.15 2.45 -10.19
C LYS A 278 -11.66 3.89 -10.11
N GLU A 279 -11.79 4.53 -8.95
CA GLU A 279 -11.19 5.84 -8.68
C GLU A 279 -9.66 5.79 -8.74
N ALA A 280 -9.03 4.78 -8.14
CA ALA A 280 -7.58 4.60 -8.20
C ALA A 280 -7.07 4.33 -9.62
N VAL A 281 -7.78 3.51 -10.40
CA VAL A 281 -7.45 3.24 -11.81
C VAL A 281 -7.58 4.52 -12.65
N LEU A 282 -8.68 5.27 -12.49
CA LEU A 282 -8.87 6.55 -13.16
C LEU A 282 -7.73 7.52 -12.86
N ALA A 283 -7.38 7.69 -11.58
CA ALA A 283 -6.28 8.55 -11.15
C ALA A 283 -4.94 8.13 -11.79
N SER A 284 -4.67 6.82 -11.84
CA SER A 284 -3.46 6.27 -12.47
C SER A 284 -3.40 6.59 -13.97
N HIS A 285 -4.50 6.42 -14.71
CA HIS A 285 -4.56 6.76 -16.14
C HIS A 285 -4.36 8.26 -16.37
N THR A 286 -4.99 9.13 -15.56
CA THR A 286 -4.86 10.58 -15.73
C THR A 286 -3.45 11.06 -15.41
N SER A 287 -2.81 10.57 -14.35
CA SER A 287 -1.41 10.93 -14.05
C SER A 287 -0.43 10.45 -15.12
N PHE A 288 -0.71 9.31 -15.77
CA PHE A 288 0.11 8.82 -16.87
C PHE A 288 -0.10 9.63 -18.17
N ALA A 289 -1.31 10.15 -18.39
CA ALA A 289 -1.57 11.12 -19.46
C ALA A 289 -0.81 12.43 -19.20
N GLU A 290 -0.93 12.99 -18.00
CA GLU A 290 -0.24 14.21 -17.57
C GLU A 290 1.28 14.10 -17.75
N TYR A 291 1.88 12.94 -17.45
CA TYR A 291 3.29 12.69 -17.72
C TYR A 291 3.67 12.92 -19.20
N TYR A 292 2.85 12.47 -20.16
CA TYR A 292 3.13 12.74 -21.57
C TYR A 292 2.83 14.18 -21.98
N ILE A 293 1.84 14.83 -21.35
CA ILE A 293 1.57 16.25 -21.55
C ILE A 293 2.78 17.07 -21.12
N ASP A 294 3.34 16.81 -19.94
CA ASP A 294 4.54 17.48 -19.45
C ASP A 294 5.75 17.24 -20.38
N LEU A 295 5.87 16.06 -20.98
CA LEU A 295 6.92 15.80 -21.97
C LEU A 295 6.75 16.60 -23.27
N MET A 296 5.54 17.02 -23.63
CA MET A 296 5.34 17.89 -24.80
C MET A 296 6.04 19.24 -24.62
N ASP A 297 6.02 19.78 -23.41
CA ASP A 297 6.65 21.06 -23.06
C ASP A 297 8.18 20.95 -22.92
N VAL A 298 8.68 19.77 -22.52
CA VAL A 298 10.11 19.53 -22.29
C VAL A 298 10.84 19.05 -23.56
N ASP A 299 10.17 18.28 -24.42
CA ASP A 299 10.72 17.65 -25.61
C ASP A 299 9.87 18.03 -26.85
N GLU A 300 9.88 19.34 -27.16
CA GLU A 300 9.12 19.95 -28.26
C GLU A 300 9.34 19.25 -29.61
N GLU A 301 10.55 18.70 -29.85
CA GLU A 301 10.88 17.98 -31.09
C GLU A 301 10.02 16.71 -31.28
N ASN A 302 9.53 16.13 -30.19
CA ASN A 302 8.69 14.94 -30.18
C ASN A 302 7.26 15.23 -29.68
N ALA A 303 6.85 16.51 -29.62
CA ALA A 303 5.55 16.90 -29.07
C ALA A 303 4.37 16.16 -29.73
N GLU A 304 4.36 15.98 -31.06
CA GLU A 304 3.31 15.23 -31.76
C GLU A 304 3.20 13.77 -31.28
N LYS A 305 4.34 13.11 -31.06
CA LYS A 305 4.40 11.74 -30.53
C LYS A 305 3.85 11.69 -29.10
N TRP A 306 4.20 12.67 -28.27
CA TRP A 306 3.75 12.74 -26.88
C TRP A 306 2.26 13.08 -26.78
N ALA A 307 1.76 14.01 -27.61
CA ALA A 307 0.34 14.33 -27.73
C ALA A 307 -0.51 13.11 -28.09
N LYS A 308 -0.02 12.28 -29.03
CA LYS A 308 -0.69 11.02 -29.38
C LYS A 308 -0.78 10.06 -28.19
N LYS A 309 0.31 9.90 -27.43
CA LYS A 309 0.32 9.03 -26.24
C LYS A 309 -0.55 9.56 -25.11
N ALA A 310 -0.48 10.87 -24.84
CA ALA A 310 -1.36 11.53 -23.90
C ALA A 310 -2.84 11.32 -24.29
N SER A 311 -3.18 11.46 -25.57
CA SER A 311 -4.53 11.19 -26.08
C SER A 311 -4.99 9.74 -25.87
N GLU A 312 -4.10 8.77 -26.09
CA GLU A 312 -4.36 7.34 -25.82
C GLU A 312 -4.70 7.13 -24.33
N TRP A 313 -3.93 7.71 -23.41
CA TRP A 313 -4.16 7.59 -21.96
C TRP A 313 -5.37 8.38 -21.45
N LEU A 314 -5.68 9.53 -22.04
CA LEU A 314 -6.92 10.25 -21.76
C LEU A 314 -8.14 9.45 -22.25
N SER A 315 -8.04 8.72 -23.36
CA SER A 315 -9.11 7.78 -23.77
C SER A 315 -9.31 6.68 -22.74
N HIS A 316 -8.23 6.08 -22.23
CA HIS A 316 -8.33 5.12 -21.11
C HIS A 316 -8.91 5.74 -19.83
N SER A 317 -8.67 7.03 -19.60
CA SER A 317 -9.27 7.78 -18.50
C SER A 317 -10.78 7.98 -18.70
N VAL A 318 -11.23 8.27 -19.92
CA VAL A 318 -12.67 8.34 -20.25
C VAL A 318 -13.35 6.98 -20.04
N ASP A 319 -12.73 5.88 -20.46
CA ASP A 319 -13.29 4.54 -20.26
C ASP A 319 -13.39 4.18 -18.77
N ALA A 320 -12.35 4.48 -17.99
CA ALA A 320 -12.36 4.28 -16.54
C ALA A 320 -13.40 5.17 -15.85
N TRP A 321 -13.56 6.42 -16.30
CA TRP A 321 -14.59 7.33 -15.80
C TRP A 321 -16.00 6.82 -16.11
N ASN A 322 -16.26 6.32 -17.33
CA ASN A 322 -17.55 5.74 -17.69
C ASN A 322 -17.90 4.56 -16.78
N ALA A 323 -16.95 3.63 -16.59
CA ALA A 323 -17.13 2.50 -15.68
C ALA A 323 -17.40 2.94 -14.23
N LEU A 324 -16.75 4.01 -13.78
CA LEU A 324 -16.99 4.59 -12.45
C LEU A 324 -18.38 5.25 -12.36
N TYR A 325 -18.79 5.99 -13.37
CA TYR A 325 -20.07 6.69 -13.44
C TYR A 325 -21.27 5.72 -13.55
N GLU A 326 -21.07 4.56 -14.18
CA GLU A 326 -22.05 3.46 -14.19
C GLU A 326 -22.29 2.88 -12.79
N LEU A 327 -21.27 2.87 -11.93
CA LEU A 327 -21.37 2.40 -10.55
C LEU A 327 -21.96 3.46 -9.61
N ASP A 328 -21.61 4.72 -9.82
CA ASP A 328 -22.09 5.87 -9.06
C ASP A 328 -22.27 7.09 -9.97
N ASN A 329 -23.53 7.40 -10.29
CA ASN A 329 -23.89 8.45 -11.23
C ASN A 329 -23.94 9.85 -10.60
N SER A 330 -23.17 10.08 -9.54
CA SER A 330 -23.07 11.38 -8.87
C SER A 330 -22.69 12.50 -9.86
N ALA A 331 -23.45 13.58 -9.83
CA ALA A 331 -23.25 14.72 -10.72
C ALA A 331 -21.88 15.40 -10.53
N GLU A 332 -21.27 15.30 -9.36
CA GLU A 332 -19.93 15.85 -9.11
C GLU A 332 -18.86 15.18 -9.98
N ARG A 333 -19.06 13.92 -10.37
CA ARG A 333 -18.12 13.20 -11.23
C ARG A 333 -18.07 13.77 -12.65
N LEU A 334 -19.10 14.48 -13.10
CA LEU A 334 -19.10 15.17 -14.39
C LEU A 334 -18.04 16.26 -14.47
N LEU A 335 -17.60 16.82 -13.33
CA LEU A 335 -16.49 17.78 -13.30
C LEU A 335 -15.19 17.11 -13.76
N LYS A 336 -14.90 15.89 -13.29
CA LYS A 336 -13.71 15.14 -13.71
C LYS A 336 -13.76 14.73 -15.19
N LEU A 337 -14.96 14.43 -15.72
CA LEU A 337 -15.12 14.20 -17.16
C LEU A 337 -14.78 15.47 -17.95
N ALA A 338 -15.24 16.64 -17.48
CA ALA A 338 -14.93 17.90 -18.12
C ALA A 338 -13.43 18.16 -18.17
N ASP A 339 -12.70 17.92 -17.06
CA ASP A 339 -11.23 18.06 -17.02
C ASP A 339 -10.56 17.21 -18.11
N ILE A 340 -10.87 15.91 -18.17
CA ILE A 340 -10.29 14.98 -19.15
C ILE A 340 -10.59 15.44 -20.59
N LYS A 341 -11.79 16.00 -20.82
CA LYS A 341 -12.17 16.53 -22.14
C LYS A 341 -11.46 17.85 -22.47
N MET A 342 -11.21 18.71 -21.50
CA MET A 342 -10.41 19.91 -21.70
C MET A 342 -8.95 19.57 -22.02
N ASP A 343 -8.37 18.58 -21.32
CA ASP A 343 -7.01 18.10 -21.62
C ASP A 343 -6.93 17.52 -23.05
N LEU A 344 -7.92 16.72 -23.47
CA LEU A 344 -8.01 16.20 -24.84
C LEU A 344 -8.11 17.33 -25.88
N ALA A 345 -8.87 18.38 -25.58
CA ALA A 345 -8.99 19.56 -26.45
C ALA A 345 -7.70 20.38 -26.52
N GLN A 346 -6.91 20.41 -25.45
CA GLN A 346 -5.65 21.15 -25.40
C GLN A 346 -4.56 20.50 -26.27
N ILE A 347 -4.52 19.17 -26.31
CA ILE A 347 -3.42 18.43 -26.96
C ILE A 347 -3.73 17.97 -28.39
N THR A 348 -4.97 18.07 -28.85
CA THR A 348 -5.34 17.64 -30.20
C THR A 348 -5.02 18.73 -31.23
N GLU A 349 -4.44 18.32 -32.37
CA GLU A 349 -4.15 19.24 -33.48
C GLU A 349 -5.30 19.37 -34.49
N GLU A 350 -6.31 18.49 -34.39
CA GLU A 350 -7.46 18.47 -35.28
C GLU A 350 -8.56 19.41 -34.77
N GLU A 351 -8.73 20.58 -35.40
CA GLU A 351 -9.73 21.59 -34.99
C GLU A 351 -11.15 21.00 -34.81
N GLY A 352 -11.57 20.07 -35.69
CA GLY A 352 -12.87 19.41 -35.57
C GLY A 352 -13.00 18.56 -34.30
N SER A 353 -11.94 17.82 -33.94
CA SER A 353 -11.88 17.02 -32.72
C SER A 353 -11.80 17.91 -31.48
N GLN A 354 -11.07 19.03 -31.56
CA GLN A 354 -10.97 20.03 -30.50
C GLN A 354 -12.35 20.60 -30.13
N ASP A 355 -13.12 21.04 -31.12
CA ASP A 355 -14.48 21.56 -30.92
C ASP A 355 -15.41 20.52 -30.28
N GLU A 356 -15.31 19.26 -30.71
CA GLU A 356 -16.09 18.17 -30.13
C GLU A 356 -15.76 17.95 -28.64
N TYR A 357 -14.48 18.00 -28.27
CA TYR A 357 -14.05 17.84 -26.88
C TYR A 357 -14.47 19.03 -26.00
N LEU A 358 -14.28 20.27 -26.46
CA LEU A 358 -14.73 21.46 -25.73
C LEU A 358 -16.25 21.47 -25.52
N LYS A 359 -17.01 21.06 -26.54
CA LYS A 359 -18.46 20.90 -26.43
C LYS A 359 -18.85 19.82 -25.43
N ALA A 360 -18.13 18.70 -25.41
CA ALA A 360 -18.36 17.63 -24.43
C ALA A 360 -18.07 18.11 -22.99
N ALA A 361 -16.96 18.82 -22.77
CA ALA A 361 -16.63 19.42 -21.48
C ALA A 361 -17.71 20.41 -21.02
N SER A 362 -18.12 21.32 -21.91
CA SER A 362 -19.18 22.30 -21.64
C SER A 362 -20.50 21.62 -21.27
N THR A 363 -20.88 20.57 -22.00
CA THR A 363 -22.09 19.79 -21.72
C THR A 363 -22.04 19.14 -20.34
N ALA A 364 -20.91 18.51 -19.99
CA ALA A 364 -20.72 17.88 -18.68
C ALA A 364 -20.83 18.89 -17.53
N LEU A 365 -20.20 20.06 -17.65
CA LEU A 365 -20.29 21.14 -16.64
C LEU A 365 -21.70 21.71 -16.52
N GLN A 366 -22.40 21.93 -17.64
CA GLN A 366 -23.79 22.38 -17.62
C GLN A 366 -24.71 21.37 -16.94
N ASP A 367 -24.53 20.09 -17.21
CA ASP A 367 -25.34 19.03 -16.61
C ASP A 367 -25.04 18.86 -15.12
N ALA A 368 -23.78 19.01 -14.70
CA ALA A 368 -23.39 19.09 -13.29
C ALA A 368 -24.09 20.27 -12.58
N GLN A 369 -24.05 21.46 -13.20
CA GLN A 369 -24.68 22.67 -12.66
C GLN A 369 -26.21 22.53 -12.56
N LYS A 370 -26.86 21.97 -13.58
CA LYS A 370 -28.32 21.68 -13.56
C LYS A 370 -28.69 20.70 -12.44
N ALA A 371 -27.81 19.74 -12.15
CA ALA A 371 -27.99 18.80 -11.05
C ALA A 371 -27.66 19.40 -9.66
N GLY A 372 -27.28 20.68 -9.58
CA GLY A 372 -27.05 21.41 -8.34
C GLY A 372 -25.61 21.42 -7.86
N VAL A 373 -24.65 20.93 -8.67
CA VAL A 373 -23.22 21.02 -8.35
C VAL A 373 -22.76 22.48 -8.45
N LYS A 374 -22.09 22.96 -7.40
CA LYS A 374 -21.53 24.31 -7.39
C LYS A 374 -20.22 24.32 -8.17
N LEU A 375 -20.21 24.99 -9.32
CA LEU A 375 -19.02 25.17 -10.13
C LEU A 375 -18.02 26.14 -9.45
N ASN A 376 -16.73 25.86 -9.59
CA ASN A 376 -15.67 26.79 -9.23
C ASN A 376 -15.59 27.95 -10.27
N PRO A 377 -14.86 29.04 -9.97
CA PRO A 377 -14.75 30.17 -10.90
C PRO A 377 -14.22 29.79 -12.29
N ASP A 378 -13.22 28.89 -12.34
CA ASP A 378 -12.57 28.50 -13.59
C ASP A 378 -13.55 27.80 -14.55
N TYR A 379 -14.41 26.91 -14.04
CA TYR A 379 -15.45 26.25 -14.84
C TYR A 379 -16.56 27.23 -15.27
N VAL A 380 -16.86 28.24 -14.46
CA VAL A 380 -17.83 29.29 -14.85
C VAL A 380 -17.25 30.13 -15.99
N GLU A 381 -15.99 30.57 -15.87
CA GLU A 381 -15.30 31.31 -16.92
C GLU A 381 -15.19 30.51 -18.23
N PHE A 382 -14.87 29.22 -18.13
CA PHE A 382 -14.87 28.31 -19.28
C PHE A 382 -16.23 28.26 -19.99
N LEU A 383 -17.33 28.10 -19.24
CA LEU A 383 -18.67 28.07 -19.82
C LEU A 383 -19.05 29.40 -20.49
N GLU A 384 -18.67 30.53 -19.90
CA GLU A 384 -18.89 31.86 -20.49
C GLU A 384 -18.10 32.02 -21.79
N ALA A 385 -16.85 31.58 -21.83
CA ALA A 385 -16.00 31.61 -23.02
C ALA A 385 -16.58 30.75 -24.16
N CYS A 386 -17.01 29.51 -23.87
CA CYS A 386 -17.64 28.63 -24.87
C CYS A 386 -18.97 29.18 -25.41
N SER A 387 -19.69 30.00 -24.64
CA SER A 387 -20.95 30.62 -25.09
C SER A 387 -20.76 31.89 -25.93
N SER A 388 -19.55 32.44 -25.92
CA SER A 388 -19.18 33.68 -26.62
C SER A 388 -18.45 33.45 -27.95
N ALA A 389 -17.95 32.22 -28.17
CA ALA A 389 -17.41 31.73 -29.42
C ALA A 389 -18.54 31.23 -30.34
#